data_AF-A0A2D0N5Q2-F1
#
_entry.id   AF-A0A2D0N5Q2-F1
#
_cell.length_a   1.000
_cell.length_b   1.000
_cell.length_c   1.000
_cell.angle_alpha   90.00
_cell.angle_beta   90.00
_cell.angle_gamma   90.00
#
_symmetry.space_group_name_H-M   'P 1'
#
loop_
_entity.id
_entity.type
_entity.pdbx_description
1 polymer ?
#
loop_
_entity_poly.entity_id
_entity_poly.type
_entity_poly.pdbx_seq_one_letter_code
_entity_poly.pdbx_strand_id
1 'polypeptide(L)'
;MRYPILFLLIALTVQALPAQRIQMYDLKFSDQILEELKAGKLHEASAAYLFTYIGKYREALDQYEVPLAWGLDAMSAAEKADFQQYRPVNAYRYLEQRTKDEELVIISEAHHKIQHRVFTRNMLATLYGNGFRYLGIEALNTSIEDPENLLLDTELQQRGYPLNGPVSGTYTREPQMSNMIREAIAMGFEVFGYERATSGEERDVQQAKNILQFMEDHPDGKVVIHCGWYHAIESNYPKREDTYYMAHLIKQLSDIDPLTIYQDALSERFLDAESPYYKMVKAEDVSVLINGSGEVFNGKPGEDHFDIMVYHPRTKYRKNRPDWLYHLPDHTFVKVKSELLEKDQFPVLVKAYPVGEVPEAMPMDIIELSTPNDNTYLVLKKGKYRVEMVDRAGEVVEYDLEFN
;
A
#
# COMPACT_ATOMS: atom_id res chain seq x y z
N MET A 1 -77.81 17.30 -17.63
CA MET A 1 -76.97 16.15 -17.24
C MET A 1 -75.52 16.49 -17.55
N ARG A 2 -74.71 16.82 -16.54
CA ARG A 2 -73.25 16.99 -16.65
C ARG A 2 -72.64 16.07 -15.60
N TYR A 3 -71.87 15.08 -16.02
CA TYR A 3 -71.14 14.17 -15.13
C TYR A 3 -69.89 14.88 -14.59
N PRO A 4 -69.56 14.78 -13.29
CA PRO A 4 -68.27 15.24 -12.79
C PRO A 4 -67.20 14.18 -13.06
N ILE A 5 -66.07 14.61 -13.63
CA ILE A 5 -64.87 13.79 -13.83
C ILE A 5 -64.14 13.72 -12.47
N LEU A 6 -64.04 12.53 -11.91
CA LEU A 6 -63.28 12.22 -10.71
C LEU A 6 -61.79 12.13 -11.07
N PHE A 7 -60.98 13.10 -10.64
CA PHE A 7 -59.52 13.02 -10.72
C PHE A 7 -59.02 12.05 -9.64
N LEU A 8 -58.55 10.88 -10.06
CA LEU A 8 -57.87 9.92 -9.20
C LEU A 8 -56.40 10.35 -9.04
N LEU A 9 -56.06 10.95 -7.90
CA LEU A 9 -54.69 11.20 -7.48
C LEU A 9 -54.04 9.87 -7.11
N ILE A 10 -53.23 9.32 -8.00
CA ILE A 10 -52.37 8.17 -7.72
C ILE A 10 -51.18 8.70 -6.93
N ALA A 11 -51.17 8.48 -5.61
CA ALA A 11 -50.00 8.69 -4.77
C ALA A 11 -48.96 7.61 -5.11
N LEU A 12 -47.96 7.99 -5.92
CA LEU A 12 -46.74 7.20 -6.09
C LEU A 12 -45.96 7.25 -4.77
N THR A 13 -46.14 6.22 -3.94
CA THR A 13 -45.21 5.95 -2.85
C THR A 13 -43.87 5.55 -3.46
N VAL A 14 -42.92 6.48 -3.46
CA VAL A 14 -41.51 6.16 -3.71
C VAL A 14 -41.07 5.26 -2.56
N GLN A 15 -41.11 3.94 -2.76
CA GLN A 15 -40.39 3.03 -1.88
C GLN A 15 -38.91 3.34 -2.10
N ALA A 16 -38.27 3.94 -1.10
CA ALA A 16 -36.83 4.03 -1.06
C ALA A 16 -36.28 2.60 -1.19
N LEU A 17 -35.57 2.33 -2.29
CA LEU A 17 -34.78 1.12 -2.40
C LEU A 17 -33.85 1.08 -1.18
N PRO A 18 -33.72 -0.06 -0.48
CA PRO A 18 -32.74 -0.15 0.60
C PRO A 18 -31.38 0.21 0.01
N ALA A 19 -30.69 1.18 0.62
CA ALA A 19 -29.32 1.50 0.25
C ALA A 19 -28.56 0.17 0.17
N GLN A 20 -28.06 -0.16 -1.02
CA GLN A 20 -27.37 -1.41 -1.25
C GLN A 20 -26.17 -1.42 -0.30
N ARG A 21 -26.25 -2.24 0.75
CA ARG A 21 -25.23 -2.27 1.80
C ARG A 21 -23.93 -2.69 1.13
N ILE A 22 -22.93 -1.81 1.15
CA ILE A 22 -21.62 -2.09 0.56
C ILE A 22 -21.12 -3.38 1.21
N GLN A 23 -20.77 -4.39 0.40
CA GLN A 23 -20.22 -5.63 0.91
C GLN A 23 -18.85 -5.33 1.52
N MET A 24 -18.70 -5.50 2.83
CA MET A 24 -17.42 -5.33 3.49
C MET A 24 -16.54 -6.57 3.27
N TYR A 25 -15.23 -6.39 3.33
CA TYR A 25 -14.29 -7.50 3.28
C TYR A 25 -14.16 -8.17 4.65
N ASP A 26 -14.31 -9.49 4.67
CA ASP A 26 -14.05 -10.31 5.86
C ASP A 26 -12.55 -10.51 6.07
N LEU A 27 -12.11 -10.37 7.32
CA LEU A 27 -10.78 -10.77 7.77
C LEU A 27 -10.78 -12.27 8.11
N LYS A 28 -9.62 -12.90 7.94
CA LYS A 28 -9.39 -14.30 8.33
C LYS A 28 -8.37 -14.32 9.47
N PHE A 29 -8.59 -15.20 10.44
CA PHE A 29 -7.59 -15.51 11.45
C PHE A 29 -6.40 -16.24 10.82
N SER A 30 -5.23 -16.14 11.45
CA SER A 30 -3.97 -16.69 10.97
C SER A 30 -4.04 -18.20 10.72
N ASP A 31 -4.72 -18.95 11.58
CA ASP A 31 -4.91 -20.39 11.39
C ASP A 31 -5.86 -20.73 10.23
N GLN A 32 -6.92 -19.93 9.99
CA GLN A 32 -7.80 -20.10 8.84
C GLN A 32 -7.05 -19.88 7.53
N ILE A 33 -6.16 -18.89 7.49
CA ILE A 33 -5.28 -18.65 6.34
C ILE A 33 -4.40 -19.88 6.10
N LEU A 34 -3.75 -20.42 7.14
CA LEU A 34 -2.91 -21.61 7.04
C LEU A 34 -3.69 -22.87 6.65
N GLU A 35 -4.89 -23.06 7.18
CA GLU A 35 -5.77 -24.18 6.85
C GLU A 35 -6.20 -24.15 5.39
N GLU A 36 -6.62 -22.99 4.89
CA GLU A 36 -7.02 -22.82 3.48
C GLU A 36 -5.84 -23.00 2.54
N LEU A 37 -4.66 -22.47 2.90
CA LEU A 37 -3.43 -22.68 2.14
C LEU A 37 -3.06 -24.17 2.09
N LYS A 38 -3.05 -24.87 3.24
CA LYS A 38 -2.75 -26.31 3.31
C LYS A 38 -3.77 -27.15 2.54
N ALA A 39 -5.03 -26.71 2.49
CA ALA A 39 -6.09 -27.35 1.73
C ALA A 39 -6.05 -27.02 0.22
N GLY A 40 -5.11 -26.18 -0.24
CA GLY A 40 -5.00 -25.76 -1.64
C GLY A 40 -6.11 -24.82 -2.10
N LYS A 41 -6.83 -24.17 -1.16
CA LYS A 41 -7.91 -23.20 -1.44
C LYS A 41 -7.40 -21.78 -1.59
N LEU A 42 -6.15 -21.53 -1.23
CA LEU A 42 -5.53 -20.22 -1.21
C LEU A 42 -4.13 -20.32 -1.82
N HIS A 43 -3.77 -19.39 -2.71
CA HIS A 43 -2.42 -19.28 -3.24
C HIS A 43 -1.49 -18.61 -2.23
N GLU A 44 -0.20 -18.93 -2.27
CA GLU A 44 0.83 -18.41 -1.35
C GLU A 44 0.85 -16.88 -1.31
N ALA A 45 0.84 -16.21 -2.47
CA ALA A 45 0.77 -14.75 -2.53
C ALA A 45 -0.48 -14.18 -1.84
N SER A 46 -1.65 -14.80 -2.06
CA SER A 46 -2.89 -14.38 -1.41
C SER A 46 -2.86 -14.60 0.10
N ALA A 47 -2.25 -15.69 0.57
CA ALA A 47 -2.03 -15.94 1.99
C ALA A 47 -1.12 -14.88 2.61
N ALA A 48 -0.01 -14.54 1.94
CA ALA A 48 0.88 -13.47 2.39
C ALA A 48 0.13 -12.15 2.56
N TYR A 49 -0.72 -11.76 1.60
CA TYR A 49 -1.51 -10.52 1.70
C TYR A 49 -2.49 -10.58 2.87
N LEU A 50 -3.19 -11.70 3.06
CA LEU A 50 -4.13 -11.86 4.18
C LEU A 50 -3.44 -11.76 5.54
N PHE A 51 -2.21 -12.27 5.69
CA PHE A 51 -1.43 -12.09 6.91
C PHE A 51 -1.11 -10.62 7.18
N THR A 52 -0.82 -9.82 6.14
CA THR A 52 -0.58 -8.38 6.33
C THR A 52 -1.81 -7.65 6.87
N TYR A 53 -3.02 -8.08 6.51
CA TYR A 53 -4.26 -7.44 6.94
C TYR A 53 -4.57 -7.63 8.43
N ILE A 54 -3.91 -8.60 9.08
CA ILE A 54 -4.07 -8.90 10.52
C ILE A 54 -2.79 -8.64 11.32
N GLY A 55 -1.86 -7.86 10.76
CA GLY A 55 -0.62 -7.45 11.43
C GLY A 55 0.43 -8.56 11.60
N LYS A 56 0.25 -9.71 10.94
CA LYS A 56 1.16 -10.87 10.95
C LYS A 56 2.25 -10.71 9.87
N TYR A 57 2.99 -9.60 9.95
CA TYR A 57 3.92 -9.20 8.89
C TYR A 57 5.08 -10.17 8.70
N ARG A 58 5.55 -10.83 9.76
CA ARG A 58 6.61 -11.84 9.63
C ARG A 58 6.12 -13.06 8.86
N GLU A 59 4.93 -13.54 9.21
CA GLU A 59 4.29 -14.67 8.54
C GLU A 59 4.02 -14.36 7.07
N ALA A 60 3.71 -13.10 6.72
CA ALA A 60 3.59 -12.68 5.33
C ALA A 60 4.91 -12.85 4.54
N LEU A 61 6.06 -12.49 5.13
CA LEU A 61 7.37 -12.61 4.49
C LEU A 61 7.88 -14.06 4.43
N ASP A 62 7.44 -14.90 5.36
CA ASP A 62 7.73 -16.35 5.35
C ASP A 62 6.90 -17.10 4.29
N GLN A 63 5.87 -16.46 3.71
CA GLN A 63 4.85 -17.14 2.89
C GLN A 63 5.05 -16.99 1.38
N TYR A 64 5.54 -15.84 0.91
CA TYR A 64 5.63 -15.57 -0.51
C TYR A 64 6.76 -14.59 -0.81
N GLU A 65 7.48 -14.84 -1.89
CA GLU A 65 8.49 -13.95 -2.44
C GLU A 65 8.45 -14.04 -3.98
N VAL A 66 8.71 -12.91 -4.65
CA VAL A 66 8.98 -12.91 -6.10
C VAL A 66 10.47 -13.18 -6.29
N PRO A 67 10.89 -14.11 -7.17
CA PRO A 67 12.31 -14.41 -7.38
C PRO A 67 13.13 -13.15 -7.68
N LEU A 68 14.34 -13.07 -7.15
CA LEU A 68 15.29 -12.01 -7.52
C LEU A 68 15.55 -12.05 -9.03
N ALA A 69 15.49 -10.88 -9.66
CA ALA A 69 15.66 -10.70 -11.10
C ALA A 69 16.89 -9.82 -11.42
N TRP A 70 17.18 -9.67 -12.72
CA TRP A 70 18.20 -8.75 -13.25
C TRP A 70 19.61 -9.00 -12.68
N GLY A 71 19.90 -10.28 -12.43
CA GLY A 71 21.16 -10.76 -11.89
C GLY A 71 21.42 -10.40 -10.41
N LEU A 72 20.47 -9.81 -9.69
CA LEU A 72 20.66 -9.42 -8.28
C LEU A 72 20.66 -10.62 -7.32
N ASP A 73 20.51 -11.84 -7.81
CA ASP A 73 20.62 -13.11 -7.09
C ASP A 73 22.07 -13.60 -6.95
N ALA A 74 22.98 -13.11 -7.79
CA ALA A 74 24.39 -13.50 -7.81
C ALA A 74 25.35 -12.31 -7.96
N MET A 75 26.57 -12.47 -7.46
CA MET A 75 27.61 -11.43 -7.52
C MET A 75 28.99 -12.05 -7.78
N SER A 76 29.59 -11.65 -8.89
CA SER A 76 30.96 -11.95 -9.28
C SER A 76 31.97 -11.11 -8.49
N ALA A 77 33.25 -11.46 -8.59
CA ALA A 77 34.33 -10.71 -7.93
C ALA A 77 34.47 -9.27 -8.46
N ALA A 78 34.23 -9.06 -9.75
CA ALA A 78 34.29 -7.73 -10.36
C ALA A 78 33.13 -6.85 -9.90
N GLU A 79 31.90 -7.37 -9.95
CA GLU A 79 30.70 -6.66 -9.43
C GLU A 79 30.85 -6.36 -7.94
N LYS A 80 31.41 -7.28 -7.16
CA LYS A 80 31.71 -7.02 -5.74
C LYS A 80 32.68 -5.87 -5.56
N ALA A 81 33.77 -5.83 -6.32
CA ALA A 81 34.78 -4.77 -6.23
C ALA A 81 34.19 -3.42 -6.64
N ASP A 82 33.33 -3.39 -7.66
CA ASP A 82 32.61 -2.19 -8.08
C ASP A 82 31.61 -1.73 -7.02
N PHE A 83 30.75 -2.62 -6.54
CA PHE A 83 29.73 -2.31 -5.53
C PHE A 83 30.34 -1.82 -4.20
N GLN A 84 31.56 -2.23 -3.88
CA GLN A 84 32.32 -1.72 -2.72
C GLN A 84 32.65 -0.24 -2.78
N GLN A 85 32.42 0.44 -3.90
CA GLN A 85 32.57 1.89 -4.03
C GLN A 85 31.35 2.65 -3.50
N TYR A 86 30.18 2.01 -3.47
CA TYR A 86 28.93 2.64 -3.05
C TYR A 86 28.83 2.73 -1.52
N ARG A 87 28.29 3.84 -1.04
CA ARG A 87 28.06 4.10 0.38
C ARG A 87 26.58 4.41 0.60
N PRO A 88 25.98 3.88 1.69
CA PRO A 88 24.61 4.23 2.03
C PRO A 88 24.53 5.68 2.48
N VAL A 89 23.56 6.41 1.95
CA VAL A 89 23.11 7.72 2.43
C VAL A 89 21.63 7.65 2.75
N ASN A 90 21.17 8.48 3.70
CA ASN A 90 19.76 8.51 4.09
C ASN A 90 18.85 8.78 2.87
N ALA A 91 17.95 7.84 2.57
CA ALA A 91 17.13 7.88 1.36
C ALA A 91 16.22 9.12 1.32
N TYR A 92 15.57 9.44 2.44
CA TYR A 92 14.64 10.57 2.53
C TYR A 92 15.32 11.92 2.21
N ARG A 93 16.53 12.14 2.74
CA ARG A 93 17.31 13.36 2.45
C ARG A 93 17.77 13.44 0.99
N TYR A 94 18.18 12.31 0.42
CA TYR A 94 18.57 12.25 -0.98
C TYR A 94 17.37 12.58 -1.89
N LEU A 95 16.24 11.92 -1.63
CA LEU A 95 15.02 12.07 -2.42
C LEU A 95 14.36 13.45 -2.26
N GLU A 96 14.49 14.10 -1.11
CA GLU A 96 14.09 15.50 -0.93
C GLU A 96 14.75 16.43 -1.95
N GLN A 97 16.02 16.21 -2.30
CA GLN A 97 16.67 17.01 -3.34
C GLN A 97 16.31 16.49 -4.73
N ARG A 98 16.42 15.17 -4.95
CA ARG A 98 16.20 14.53 -6.26
C ARG A 98 14.81 14.83 -6.84
N THR A 99 13.77 14.87 -6.03
CA THR A 99 12.37 15.03 -6.49
C THR A 99 11.98 16.47 -6.81
N LYS A 100 12.82 17.47 -6.52
CA LYS A 100 12.53 18.88 -6.87
C LYS A 100 12.46 19.09 -8.38
N ASP A 101 13.27 18.35 -9.12
CA ASP A 101 13.42 18.48 -10.57
C ASP A 101 12.49 17.52 -11.34
N GLU A 102 11.61 16.81 -10.64
CA GLU A 102 10.76 15.74 -11.21
C GLU A 102 9.30 16.14 -11.29
N GLU A 103 8.66 15.88 -12.42
CA GLU A 103 7.20 16.08 -12.60
C GLU A 103 6.40 14.81 -12.25
N LEU A 104 7.02 13.64 -12.41
CA LEU A 104 6.43 12.34 -12.16
C LEU A 104 7.41 11.45 -11.39
N VAL A 105 6.98 10.91 -10.25
CA VAL A 105 7.75 9.94 -9.46
C VAL A 105 6.95 8.66 -9.31
N ILE A 106 7.55 7.52 -9.65
CA ILE A 106 6.92 6.19 -9.52
C ILE A 106 7.65 5.41 -8.43
N ILE A 107 6.93 5.03 -7.37
CA ILE A 107 7.46 4.31 -6.21
C ILE A 107 6.83 2.92 -6.16
N SER A 108 7.64 1.88 -6.33
CA SER A 108 7.14 0.50 -6.33
C SER A 108 6.99 -0.08 -4.93
N GLU A 109 6.14 -1.09 -4.77
CA GLU A 109 6.05 -1.93 -3.60
C GLU A 109 5.99 -3.42 -3.95
N ALA A 110 6.55 -4.24 -3.08
CA ALA A 110 6.07 -5.62 -2.90
C ALA A 110 4.85 -5.65 -1.99
N HIS A 111 3.69 -6.12 -2.45
CA HIS A 111 2.41 -6.02 -1.72
C HIS A 111 2.40 -6.70 -0.33
N HIS A 112 3.31 -7.65 -0.08
CA HIS A 112 3.44 -8.35 1.20
C HIS A 112 4.49 -7.71 2.13
N LYS A 113 5.31 -6.75 1.64
CA LYS A 113 6.35 -6.06 2.40
C LYS A 113 5.90 -4.67 2.79
N ILE A 114 5.12 -4.58 3.86
CA ILE A 114 4.41 -3.36 4.26
C ILE A 114 5.33 -2.17 4.58
N GLN A 115 6.60 -2.42 4.89
CA GLN A 115 7.61 -1.36 5.02
C GLN A 115 7.72 -0.47 3.75
N HIS A 116 7.39 -0.98 2.57
CA HIS A 116 7.40 -0.22 1.32
C HIS A 116 6.30 0.84 1.24
N ARG A 117 5.13 0.54 1.85
CA ARG A 117 4.03 1.50 2.03
C ARG A 117 4.40 2.56 3.03
N VAL A 118 5.01 2.16 4.14
CA VAL A 118 5.52 3.07 5.17
C VAL A 118 6.59 4.01 4.62
N PHE A 119 7.45 3.54 3.72
CA PHE A 119 8.41 4.38 3.01
C PHE A 119 7.73 5.46 2.17
N THR A 120 6.77 5.08 1.33
CA THR A 120 6.00 6.04 0.50
C THR A 120 5.25 7.04 1.38
N ARG A 121 4.60 6.55 2.44
CA ARG A 121 3.90 7.38 3.43
C ARG A 121 4.83 8.40 4.09
N ASN A 122 6.05 8.01 4.48
CA ASN A 122 7.06 8.94 5.04
C ASN A 122 7.56 9.97 4.02
N MET A 123 7.48 9.68 2.72
CA MET A 123 7.86 10.63 1.67
C MET A 123 6.79 11.69 1.38
N LEU A 124 5.53 11.50 1.80
CA LEU A 124 4.40 12.38 1.42
C LEU A 124 4.66 13.85 1.75
N ALA A 125 5.15 14.16 2.96
CA ALA A 125 5.43 15.54 3.36
C ALA A 125 6.52 16.19 2.51
N THR A 126 7.58 15.43 2.20
CA THR A 126 8.67 15.86 1.33
C THR A 126 8.17 16.12 -0.09
N LEU A 127 7.42 15.18 -0.65
CA LEU A 127 6.84 15.30 -1.99
C LEU A 127 5.89 16.50 -2.06
N TYR A 128 5.00 16.66 -1.08
CA TYR A 128 4.09 17.80 -1.05
C TYR A 128 4.86 19.14 -0.98
N GLY A 129 5.92 19.20 -0.16
CA GLY A 129 6.82 20.35 -0.08
C GLY A 129 7.51 20.68 -1.41
N ASN A 130 7.77 19.66 -2.23
CA ASN A 130 8.39 19.79 -3.56
C ASN A 130 7.39 20.04 -4.71
N GLY A 131 6.12 20.29 -4.39
CA GLY A 131 5.10 20.66 -5.39
C GLY A 131 4.26 19.49 -5.91
N PHE A 132 4.40 18.29 -5.35
CA PHE A 132 3.50 17.19 -5.65
C PHE A 132 2.13 17.45 -5.04
N ARG A 133 1.10 17.30 -5.87
CA ARG A 133 -0.31 17.54 -5.48
C ARG A 133 -1.18 16.34 -5.75
N TYR A 134 -0.72 15.39 -6.56
CA TYR A 134 -1.51 14.24 -6.96
C TYR A 134 -0.83 12.93 -6.57
N LEU A 135 -1.60 12.01 -6.01
CA LEU A 135 -1.14 10.68 -5.64
C LEU A 135 -1.99 9.60 -6.32
N GLY A 136 -1.42 8.97 -7.34
CA GLY A 136 -2.02 7.82 -8.02
C GLY A 136 -1.72 6.53 -7.27
N ILE A 137 -2.73 5.71 -7.00
CA ILE A 137 -2.57 4.46 -6.25
C ILE A 137 -3.20 3.28 -7.00
N GLU A 138 -2.40 2.26 -7.29
CA GLU A 138 -2.85 1.04 -7.99
C GLU A 138 -4.00 0.33 -7.27
N ALA A 139 -4.00 0.40 -5.94
CA ALA A 139 -4.97 -0.26 -5.07
C ALA A 139 -6.40 0.24 -5.23
N LEU A 140 -6.59 1.44 -5.79
CA LEU A 140 -7.89 2.08 -5.90
C LEU A 140 -8.59 1.64 -7.19
N ASN A 141 -9.84 1.22 -7.05
CA ASN A 141 -10.65 0.77 -8.19
C ASN A 141 -11.13 1.97 -9.01
N THR A 142 -11.16 1.79 -10.33
CA THR A 142 -11.75 2.72 -11.30
C THR A 142 -13.17 2.27 -11.68
N SER A 143 -13.97 3.19 -12.21
CA SER A 143 -15.34 2.87 -12.62
C SER A 143 -15.37 2.17 -13.99
N ILE A 144 -16.10 1.05 -14.07
CA ILE A 144 -16.34 0.36 -15.35
C ILE A 144 -17.43 1.09 -16.16
N GLU A 145 -18.41 1.68 -15.46
CA GLU A 145 -19.55 2.38 -16.09
C GLU A 145 -19.16 3.77 -16.58
N ASP A 146 -18.14 4.37 -15.96
CA ASP A 146 -17.58 5.68 -16.28
C ASP A 146 -16.05 5.60 -16.30
N PRO A 147 -15.44 5.14 -17.42
CA PRO A 147 -14.00 4.94 -17.49
C PRO A 147 -13.16 6.22 -17.36
N GLU A 148 -13.75 7.40 -17.52
CA GLU A 148 -13.10 8.69 -17.28
C GLU A 148 -13.01 8.99 -15.77
N ASN A 149 -13.87 8.37 -14.97
CA ASN A 149 -13.80 8.46 -13.52
C ASN A 149 -12.80 7.44 -12.94
N LEU A 150 -11.63 7.98 -12.64
CA LEU A 150 -10.49 7.29 -12.04
C LEU A 150 -10.66 6.93 -10.55
N LEU A 151 -11.84 7.16 -9.96
CA LEU A 151 -12.18 6.72 -8.61
C LEU A 151 -13.60 6.16 -8.53
N LEU A 152 -13.71 4.85 -8.24
CA LEU A 152 -14.98 4.22 -7.93
C LEU A 152 -15.60 4.77 -6.62
N ASP A 153 -14.76 5.04 -5.62
CA ASP A 153 -15.16 5.69 -4.36
C ASP A 153 -15.09 7.22 -4.51
N THR A 154 -16.11 7.80 -5.13
CA THR A 154 -16.17 9.25 -5.41
C THR A 154 -16.19 10.13 -4.15
N GLU A 155 -16.54 9.55 -3.00
CA GLU A 155 -16.61 10.23 -1.71
C GLU A 155 -15.28 10.13 -0.93
N LEU A 156 -14.27 9.42 -1.45
CA LEU A 156 -12.99 9.18 -0.76
C LEU A 156 -12.32 10.49 -0.33
N GLN A 157 -12.20 11.46 -1.25
CA GLN A 157 -11.58 12.76 -0.98
C GLN A 157 -12.32 13.55 0.09
N GLN A 158 -13.64 13.65 -0.01
CA GLN A 158 -14.45 14.41 0.94
C GLN A 158 -14.48 13.76 2.33
N ARG A 159 -14.56 12.43 2.37
CA ARG A 159 -14.60 11.65 3.62
C ARG A 159 -13.23 11.60 4.29
N GLY A 160 -12.14 11.68 3.51
CA GLY A 160 -10.77 11.68 4.00
C GLY A 160 -10.19 10.28 4.28
N TYR A 161 -10.93 9.21 3.97
CA TYR A 161 -10.49 7.85 4.28
C TYR A 161 -11.14 6.70 3.48
N PRO A 162 -10.42 5.58 3.28
CA PRO A 162 -10.95 4.38 2.65
C PRO A 162 -11.97 3.62 3.51
N LEU A 163 -12.87 2.92 2.84
CA LEU A 163 -13.77 1.93 3.44
C LEU A 163 -13.21 0.52 3.28
N ASN A 164 -13.57 -0.39 4.19
CA ASN A 164 -13.20 -1.80 4.17
C ASN A 164 -14.04 -2.59 3.15
N GLY A 165 -14.09 -2.12 1.90
CA GLY A 165 -14.93 -2.72 0.88
C GLY A 165 -14.39 -2.53 -0.54
N PRO A 166 -14.99 -3.23 -1.52
CA PRO A 166 -14.54 -3.20 -2.91
C PRO A 166 -14.67 -1.83 -3.55
N VAL A 167 -15.45 -0.92 -2.98
CA VAL A 167 -15.55 0.47 -3.46
C VAL A 167 -14.19 1.17 -3.39
N SER A 168 -13.44 0.98 -2.30
CA SER A 168 -12.12 1.60 -2.12
C SER A 168 -10.97 0.73 -2.66
N GLY A 169 -11.19 -0.57 -2.85
CA GLY A 169 -10.23 -1.47 -3.50
C GLY A 169 -9.65 -2.57 -2.59
N THR A 170 -8.97 -3.55 -3.19
CA THR A 170 -8.60 -4.78 -2.45
C THR A 170 -7.41 -4.57 -1.53
N TYR A 171 -6.40 -3.80 -1.94
CA TYR A 171 -5.18 -3.62 -1.13
C TYR A 171 -5.31 -2.55 -0.03
N THR A 172 -6.37 -1.73 -0.07
CA THR A 172 -6.69 -0.76 1.00
C THR A 172 -7.08 -1.45 2.31
N ARG A 173 -7.42 -2.75 2.25
CA ARG A 173 -7.66 -3.62 3.42
C ARG A 173 -6.47 -3.73 4.37
N GLU A 174 -5.28 -3.40 3.92
CA GLU A 174 -4.11 -3.34 4.77
C GLU A 174 -4.01 -1.94 5.41
N PRO A 175 -3.84 -1.86 6.75
CA PRO A 175 -3.86 -0.58 7.46
C PRO A 175 -2.88 0.47 6.94
N GLN A 176 -1.64 0.10 6.57
CA GLN A 176 -0.65 1.10 6.13
C GLN A 176 -0.92 1.66 4.73
N MET A 177 -1.53 0.89 3.81
CA MET A 177 -2.08 1.45 2.56
C MET A 177 -3.17 2.47 2.84
N SER A 178 -4.13 2.12 3.70
CA SER A 178 -5.21 3.05 4.08
C SER A 178 -4.72 4.29 4.81
N ASN A 179 -3.70 4.15 5.66
CA ASN A 179 -3.09 5.27 6.38
C ASN A 179 -2.30 6.19 5.44
N MET A 180 -1.64 5.65 4.42
CA MET A 180 -1.00 6.45 3.38
C MET A 180 -2.03 7.31 2.64
N ILE A 181 -3.17 6.73 2.26
CA ILE A 181 -4.28 7.47 1.63
C ILE A 181 -4.80 8.56 2.58
N ARG A 182 -5.16 8.22 3.82
CA ARG A 182 -5.64 9.18 4.83
C ARG A 182 -4.70 10.38 4.99
N GLU A 183 -3.40 10.12 5.12
CA GLU A 183 -2.42 11.18 5.32
C GLU A 183 -2.21 12.02 4.07
N ALA A 184 -2.22 11.42 2.88
CA ALA A 184 -2.15 12.16 1.63
C ALA A 184 -3.33 13.15 1.53
N ILE A 185 -4.56 12.68 1.76
CA ILE A 185 -5.75 13.54 1.70
C ILE A 185 -5.69 14.64 2.77
N ALA A 186 -5.35 14.28 4.01
CA ALA A 186 -5.23 15.25 5.09
C ALA A 186 -4.16 16.33 4.83
N MET A 187 -3.13 15.99 4.06
CA MET A 187 -2.07 16.92 3.63
C MET A 187 -2.49 17.79 2.44
N GLY A 188 -3.57 17.42 1.75
CA GLY A 188 -4.10 18.14 0.59
C GLY A 188 -3.67 17.56 -0.75
N PHE A 189 -3.23 16.30 -0.81
CA PHE A 189 -3.13 15.58 -2.07
C PHE A 189 -4.52 15.28 -2.62
N GLU A 190 -4.63 15.38 -3.94
CA GLU A 190 -5.70 14.74 -4.69
C GLU A 190 -5.29 13.30 -5.05
N VAL A 191 -6.03 12.35 -4.49
CA VAL A 191 -5.78 10.91 -4.70
C VAL A 191 -6.60 10.43 -5.87
N PHE A 192 -6.03 9.59 -6.73
CA PHE A 192 -6.75 8.96 -7.85
C PHE A 192 -6.32 7.49 -8.04
N GLY A 193 -7.20 6.67 -8.61
CA GLY A 193 -6.86 5.34 -9.10
C GLY A 193 -6.41 5.40 -10.56
N TYR A 194 -5.72 4.39 -11.04
CA TYR A 194 -5.33 4.33 -12.46
C TYR A 194 -5.43 2.92 -13.04
N GLU A 195 -5.98 1.99 -12.27
CA GLU A 195 -6.22 0.62 -12.70
C GLU A 195 -7.13 0.56 -13.94
N ARG A 196 -6.97 -0.50 -14.74
CA ARG A 196 -7.78 -0.75 -15.93
C ARG A 196 -9.27 -0.81 -15.57
N ALA A 197 -10.09 -0.13 -16.37
CA ALA A 197 -11.55 -0.26 -16.31
C ALA A 197 -12.06 -1.46 -17.14
N THR A 198 -11.28 -1.92 -18.13
CA THR A 198 -11.73 -2.95 -19.08
C THR A 198 -10.68 -4.05 -19.34
N SER A 199 -11.11 -5.20 -19.86
CA SER A 199 -10.25 -6.37 -20.12
C SER A 199 -9.71 -6.46 -21.55
N GLY A 200 -10.00 -5.50 -22.42
CA GLY A 200 -9.68 -5.57 -23.85
C GLY A 200 -8.26 -5.16 -24.23
N GLU A 201 -7.69 -4.18 -23.54
CA GLU A 201 -6.31 -3.70 -23.74
C GLU A 201 -5.38 -4.23 -22.63
N GLU A 202 -4.08 -4.34 -22.93
CA GLU A 202 -3.07 -4.73 -21.95
C GLU A 202 -3.11 -3.76 -20.74
N ARG A 203 -2.94 -4.31 -19.54
CA ARG A 203 -3.19 -3.58 -18.30
C ARG A 203 -2.24 -2.39 -18.11
N ASP A 204 -0.94 -2.56 -18.31
CA ASP A 204 0.04 -1.50 -18.15
C ASP A 204 -0.15 -0.39 -19.19
N VAL A 205 -0.63 -0.72 -20.40
CA VAL A 205 -1.00 0.28 -21.42
C VAL A 205 -2.16 1.14 -20.92
N GLN A 206 -3.22 0.54 -20.38
CA GLN A 206 -4.34 1.30 -19.81
C GLN A 206 -3.91 2.15 -18.61
N GLN A 207 -3.09 1.58 -17.70
CA GLN A 207 -2.56 2.30 -16.55
C GLN A 207 -1.74 3.53 -16.97
N ALA A 208 -0.85 3.37 -17.95
CA ALA A 208 -0.04 4.47 -18.48
C ALA A 208 -0.91 5.58 -19.09
N LYS A 209 -1.91 5.21 -19.92
CA LYS A 209 -2.82 6.19 -20.53
C LYS A 209 -3.66 6.94 -19.50
N ASN A 210 -4.17 6.25 -18.48
CA ASN A 210 -4.95 6.88 -17.42
C ASN A 210 -4.10 7.90 -16.64
N ILE A 211 -2.85 7.57 -16.33
CA ILE A 211 -1.92 8.48 -15.66
C ILE A 211 -1.62 9.70 -16.55
N LEU A 212 -1.31 9.48 -17.82
CA LEU A 212 -1.00 10.57 -18.76
C LEU A 212 -2.20 11.49 -18.97
N GLN A 213 -3.40 10.94 -19.17
CA GLN A 213 -4.64 11.72 -19.28
C GLN A 213 -4.88 12.54 -18.02
N PHE A 214 -4.73 11.92 -16.84
CA PHE A 214 -4.86 12.64 -15.57
C PHE A 214 -3.88 13.80 -15.48
N MET A 215 -2.61 13.60 -15.87
CA MET A 215 -1.60 14.67 -15.88
C MET A 215 -1.93 15.80 -16.86
N GLU A 216 -2.47 15.49 -18.04
CA GLU A 216 -2.92 16.48 -19.02
C GLU A 216 -4.07 17.34 -18.46
N ASP A 217 -4.99 16.73 -17.75
CA ASP A 217 -6.14 17.40 -17.12
C ASP A 217 -5.74 18.21 -15.86
N HIS A 218 -4.57 17.92 -15.28
CA HIS A 218 -4.08 18.50 -14.02
C HIS A 218 -2.65 19.08 -14.15
N PRO A 219 -2.44 20.11 -14.98
CA PRO A 219 -1.10 20.64 -15.26
C PRO A 219 -0.46 21.44 -14.11
N ASP A 220 -1.21 21.75 -13.05
CA ASP A 220 -0.80 22.68 -11.98
C ASP A 220 -0.05 22.00 -10.81
N GLY A 221 0.27 20.70 -10.91
CA GLY A 221 0.97 19.99 -9.83
C GLY A 221 1.65 18.70 -10.27
N LYS A 222 2.64 18.28 -9.49
CA LYS A 222 3.43 17.07 -9.76
C LYS A 222 2.69 15.83 -9.29
N VAL A 223 2.98 14.70 -9.93
CA VAL A 223 2.31 13.42 -9.69
C VAL A 223 3.25 12.41 -9.07
N VAL A 224 2.81 11.76 -7.99
CA VAL A 224 3.46 10.56 -7.46
C VAL A 224 2.56 9.35 -7.72
N ILE A 225 3.15 8.25 -8.16
CA ILE A 225 2.46 6.98 -8.41
C ILE A 225 3.00 5.92 -7.46
N HIS A 226 2.11 5.18 -6.81
CA HIS A 226 2.44 4.04 -5.96
C HIS A 226 1.92 2.74 -6.58
N CYS A 227 2.84 1.85 -6.98
CA CYS A 227 2.52 0.68 -7.81
C CYS A 227 3.18 -0.63 -7.32
N GLY A 228 2.69 -1.78 -7.78
CA GLY A 228 3.29 -3.09 -7.53
C GLY A 228 4.55 -3.35 -8.35
N TRP A 229 5.61 -3.83 -7.69
CA TRP A 229 6.86 -4.36 -8.24
C TRP A 229 7.31 -3.74 -9.58
N TYR A 230 7.03 -4.46 -10.67
CA TYR A 230 7.63 -4.27 -11.98
C TYR A 230 6.94 -3.18 -12.80
N HIS A 231 5.81 -2.64 -12.34
CA HIS A 231 5.19 -1.48 -12.98
C HIS A 231 6.13 -0.26 -13.05
N ALA A 232 7.13 -0.21 -12.15
CA ALA A 232 8.16 0.82 -12.15
C ALA A 232 9.31 0.57 -13.15
N ILE A 233 9.35 -0.54 -13.90
CA ILE A 233 10.42 -0.78 -14.88
C ILE A 233 10.24 0.19 -16.05
N GLU A 234 11.22 1.06 -16.27
CA GLU A 234 11.19 2.09 -17.32
C GLU A 234 12.02 1.75 -18.57
N SER A 235 12.89 0.75 -18.48
CA SER A 235 13.65 0.28 -19.64
C SER A 235 12.80 -0.54 -20.61
N ASN A 236 13.33 -0.82 -21.80
CA ASN A 236 12.66 -1.62 -22.83
C ASN A 236 12.61 -3.13 -22.50
N TYR A 237 12.61 -3.49 -21.22
CA TYR A 237 12.55 -4.87 -20.78
C TYR A 237 11.13 -5.42 -20.99
N PRO A 238 10.96 -6.47 -21.82
CA PRO A 238 9.63 -6.96 -22.16
C PRO A 238 9.01 -7.68 -20.96
N LYS A 239 7.73 -7.39 -20.72
CA LYS A 239 6.89 -8.10 -19.75
C LYS A 239 6.51 -9.47 -20.29
N ARG A 240 6.00 -9.52 -21.53
CA ARG A 240 5.66 -10.73 -22.32
C ARG A 240 5.66 -10.37 -23.80
N GLU A 241 6.38 -11.13 -24.63
CA GLU A 241 6.48 -10.86 -26.07
C GLU A 241 6.80 -9.37 -26.31
N ASP A 242 5.92 -8.62 -26.99
CA ASP A 242 6.10 -7.20 -27.32
C ASP A 242 5.35 -6.25 -26.36
N THR A 243 5.02 -6.71 -25.15
CA THR A 243 4.37 -5.87 -24.11
C THR A 243 5.38 -5.37 -23.08
N TYR A 244 5.16 -4.18 -22.55
CA TYR A 244 6.08 -3.48 -21.65
C TYR A 244 5.38 -3.04 -20.36
N TYR A 245 6.17 -2.59 -19.38
CA TYR A 245 5.69 -2.13 -18.10
C TYR A 245 5.24 -0.66 -18.13
N MET A 246 4.38 -0.29 -17.17
CA MET A 246 3.71 1.00 -17.08
C MET A 246 4.68 2.19 -17.16
N ALA A 247 5.77 2.19 -16.39
CA ALA A 247 6.74 3.28 -16.43
C ALA A 247 7.42 3.42 -17.81
N HIS A 248 7.79 2.31 -18.45
CA HIS A 248 8.31 2.33 -19.81
C HIS A 248 7.30 2.91 -20.81
N LEU A 249 6.04 2.48 -20.69
CA LEU A 249 4.97 2.95 -21.58
C LEU A 249 4.68 4.44 -21.41
N ILE A 250 4.73 4.97 -20.18
CA ILE A 250 4.63 6.41 -19.93
C ILE A 250 5.70 7.18 -20.70
N LYS A 251 6.96 6.72 -20.65
CA LYS A 251 8.10 7.30 -21.36
C LYS A 251 8.02 7.16 -22.89
N GLN A 252 7.33 6.13 -23.40
CA GLN A 252 7.15 5.94 -24.85
C GLN A 252 5.95 6.72 -25.41
N LEU A 253 4.90 6.89 -24.61
CA LEU A 253 3.66 7.54 -25.03
C LEU A 253 3.69 9.07 -24.80
N SER A 254 4.69 9.56 -24.07
CA SER A 254 4.87 10.98 -23.76
C SER A 254 6.35 11.38 -23.80
N ASP A 255 6.64 12.67 -23.61
CA ASP A 255 8.01 13.18 -23.42
C ASP A 255 8.42 13.22 -21.93
N ILE A 256 7.66 12.60 -21.03
CA ILE A 256 7.94 12.56 -19.59
C ILE A 256 8.87 11.40 -19.28
N ASP A 257 10.01 11.69 -18.66
CA ASP A 257 10.90 10.69 -18.07
C ASP A 257 10.63 10.59 -16.56
N PRO A 258 9.93 9.55 -16.07
CA PRO A 258 9.56 9.47 -14.66
C PRO A 258 10.75 9.05 -13.80
N LEU A 259 10.93 9.68 -12.63
CA LEU A 259 11.83 9.12 -11.62
C LEU A 259 11.28 7.80 -11.08
N THR A 260 11.99 6.69 -11.28
CA THR A 260 11.55 5.36 -10.83
C THR A 260 12.31 4.85 -9.59
N ILE A 261 11.57 4.42 -8.56
CA ILE A 261 12.11 3.99 -7.27
C ILE A 261 11.67 2.56 -6.96
N TYR A 262 12.62 1.64 -6.94
CA TYR A 262 12.40 0.22 -6.67
C TYR A 262 12.83 -0.18 -5.25
N GLN A 263 11.99 -0.94 -4.55
CA GLN A 263 12.20 -1.23 -3.12
C GLN A 263 12.53 -2.69 -2.76
N ASP A 264 12.25 -3.66 -3.63
CA ASP A 264 12.17 -5.06 -3.19
C ASP A 264 13.53 -5.79 -3.11
N ALA A 265 14.43 -5.57 -4.08
CA ALA A 265 15.66 -6.38 -4.19
C ALA A 265 16.68 -6.13 -3.06
N LEU A 266 16.66 -4.94 -2.45
CA LEU A 266 17.53 -4.56 -1.34
C LEU A 266 16.76 -4.52 -0.01
N SER A 267 15.91 -5.52 0.21
CA SER A 267 15.17 -5.75 1.44
C SER A 267 15.41 -7.16 2.00
N GLU A 268 15.05 -7.39 3.26
CA GLU A 268 15.14 -8.72 3.87
C GLU A 268 14.18 -9.72 3.19
N ARG A 269 14.60 -10.99 3.17
CA ARG A 269 13.85 -12.12 2.61
C ARG A 269 14.04 -13.32 3.54
N PHE A 270 12.96 -14.04 3.84
CA PHE A 270 13.00 -15.20 4.74
C PHE A 270 12.78 -16.52 4.03
N LEU A 271 11.89 -16.54 3.02
CA LEU A 271 11.59 -17.73 2.22
C LEU A 271 12.74 -18.09 1.26
N ASP A 272 13.30 -17.07 0.60
CA ASP A 272 14.34 -17.19 -0.41
C ASP A 272 15.69 -16.62 0.04
N ALA A 273 16.73 -16.94 -0.73
CA ALA A 273 18.04 -16.32 -0.55
C ALA A 273 17.97 -14.80 -0.77
N GLU A 274 18.47 -14.04 0.20
CA GLU A 274 18.68 -12.60 0.07
C GLU A 274 19.75 -12.29 -0.99
N SER A 275 19.58 -11.14 -1.67
CA SER A 275 20.54 -10.63 -2.65
C SER A 275 21.95 -10.49 -2.02
N PRO A 276 23.03 -10.93 -2.69
CA PRO A 276 24.40 -10.63 -2.26
C PRO A 276 24.68 -9.12 -2.13
N TYR A 277 24.00 -8.27 -2.92
CA TYR A 277 24.09 -6.81 -2.81
C TYR A 277 23.53 -6.33 -1.48
N TYR A 278 22.32 -6.78 -1.12
CA TYR A 278 21.69 -6.49 0.16
C TYR A 278 22.58 -6.87 1.36
N LYS A 279 23.16 -8.07 1.33
CA LYS A 279 24.03 -8.58 2.43
C LYS A 279 25.32 -7.78 2.62
N MET A 280 25.77 -7.04 1.61
CA MET A 280 26.99 -6.21 1.70
C MET A 280 26.72 -4.84 2.32
N VAL A 281 25.49 -4.35 2.25
CA VAL A 281 25.12 -3.06 2.82
C VAL A 281 24.94 -3.19 4.32
N LYS A 282 25.59 -2.28 5.06
CA LYS A 282 25.45 -2.15 6.52
C LYS A 282 25.00 -0.74 6.82
N ALA A 283 23.70 -0.53 6.89
CA ALA A 283 23.09 0.74 7.27
C ALA A 283 21.97 0.51 8.30
N GLU A 284 21.78 1.47 9.20
CA GLU A 284 20.70 1.43 10.19
C GLU A 284 19.43 2.13 9.67
N ASP A 285 19.58 3.02 8.68
CA ASP A 285 18.52 3.79 8.07
C ASP A 285 18.17 3.27 6.68
N VAL A 286 16.93 3.54 6.24
CA VAL A 286 16.53 3.40 4.83
C VAL A 286 17.45 4.26 3.97
N SER A 287 18.07 3.65 2.96
CA SER A 287 19.22 4.25 2.28
C SER A 287 19.13 4.15 0.76
N VAL A 288 19.67 5.17 0.10
CA VAL A 288 20.11 5.10 -1.31
C VAL A 288 21.61 4.88 -1.29
N LEU A 289 22.13 4.10 -2.24
CA LEU A 289 23.56 3.81 -2.33
C LEU A 289 24.19 4.70 -3.39
N ILE A 290 25.24 5.44 -3.04
CA ILE A 290 25.90 6.40 -3.93
C ILE A 290 27.41 6.17 -3.92
N ASN A 291 28.05 6.21 -5.08
CA ASN A 291 29.51 6.06 -5.19
C ASN A 291 30.26 7.41 -5.07
N GLY A 292 31.59 7.39 -5.23
CA GLY A 292 32.43 8.59 -5.10
C GLY A 292 32.24 9.64 -6.21
N SER A 293 31.68 9.26 -7.38
CA SER A 293 31.32 10.17 -8.47
C SER A 293 29.94 10.80 -8.28
N GLY A 294 29.15 10.34 -7.31
CA GLY A 294 27.77 10.78 -7.11
C GLY A 294 26.74 9.96 -7.88
N GLU A 295 27.13 8.85 -8.51
CA GLU A 295 26.21 7.97 -9.23
C GLU A 295 25.44 7.09 -8.22
N VAL A 296 24.15 6.93 -8.47
CA VAL A 296 23.25 6.10 -7.65
C VAL A 296 23.32 4.65 -8.12
N PHE A 297 23.33 3.72 -7.18
CA PHE A 297 23.16 2.31 -7.50
C PHE A 297 21.71 2.05 -7.93
N ASN A 298 21.56 1.61 -9.17
CA ASN A 298 20.27 1.35 -9.81
C ASN A 298 20.16 -0.07 -10.36
N GLY A 299 21.18 -0.91 -10.17
CA GLY A 299 21.21 -2.28 -10.70
C GLY A 299 22.62 -2.70 -11.11
N LYS A 300 22.70 -3.78 -11.88
CA LYS A 300 23.95 -4.16 -12.54
C LYS A 300 24.21 -3.25 -13.75
N PRO A 301 25.46 -3.01 -14.12
CA PRO A 301 25.77 -2.32 -15.37
C PRO A 301 25.07 -2.99 -16.56
N GLY A 302 24.24 -2.24 -17.29
CA GLY A 302 23.44 -2.73 -18.42
C GLY A 302 22.05 -3.25 -18.06
N GLU A 303 21.69 -3.28 -16.78
CA GLU A 303 20.36 -3.63 -16.26
C GLU A 303 19.68 -2.39 -15.66
N ASP A 304 19.65 -1.30 -16.43
CA ASP A 304 19.14 0.03 -16.04
C ASP A 304 17.60 0.07 -16.05
N HIS A 305 16.97 -0.78 -15.25
CA HIS A 305 15.50 -0.91 -15.17
C HIS A 305 14.82 0.20 -14.37
N PHE A 306 15.56 0.82 -13.45
CA PHE A 306 15.07 1.86 -12.55
C PHE A 306 16.14 2.94 -12.39
N ASP A 307 15.77 4.10 -11.85
CA ASP A 307 16.73 5.14 -11.46
C ASP A 307 17.34 4.87 -10.07
N ILE A 308 16.54 4.34 -9.14
CA ILE A 308 16.94 4.22 -7.73
C ILE A 308 16.49 2.87 -7.17
N MET A 309 17.42 2.16 -6.54
CA MET A 309 17.09 1.05 -5.64
C MET A 309 17.23 1.47 -4.18
N VAL A 310 16.16 1.28 -3.40
CA VAL A 310 16.11 1.62 -1.98
C VAL A 310 16.51 0.43 -1.13
N TYR A 311 17.52 0.61 -0.28
CA TYR A 311 17.87 -0.34 0.78
C TYR A 311 16.98 -0.13 2.00
N HIS A 312 16.37 -1.20 2.47
CA HIS A 312 15.64 -1.25 3.74
C HIS A 312 16.46 -1.98 4.81
N PRO A 313 16.74 -1.38 5.99
CA PRO A 313 17.44 -2.08 7.04
C PRO A 313 16.63 -3.28 7.55
N ARG A 314 17.31 -4.27 8.13
CA ARG A 314 16.66 -5.45 8.73
C ARG A 314 15.64 -5.04 9.78
N THR A 315 14.45 -5.63 9.74
CA THR A 315 13.38 -5.30 10.68
C THR A 315 13.78 -5.70 12.10
N LYS A 316 13.65 -4.79 13.06
CA LYS A 316 13.72 -5.13 14.48
C LYS A 316 12.30 -5.17 15.03
N TYR A 317 12.07 -6.04 16.01
CA TYR A 317 10.76 -6.18 16.63
C TYR A 317 10.76 -5.60 18.04
N ARG A 318 9.73 -4.82 18.35
CA ARG A 318 9.43 -4.31 19.68
C ARG A 318 7.95 -4.55 19.96
N LYS A 319 7.62 -5.12 21.13
CA LYS A 319 6.23 -5.45 21.50
C LYS A 319 5.51 -6.29 20.42
N ASN A 320 6.25 -7.25 19.84
CA ASN A 320 5.83 -8.13 18.75
C ASN A 320 5.39 -7.41 17.46
N ARG A 321 5.78 -6.15 17.26
CA ARG A 321 5.54 -5.41 16.02
C ARG A 321 6.87 -4.94 15.41
N PRO A 322 6.94 -4.83 14.07
CA PRO A 322 8.07 -4.18 13.41
C PRO A 322 8.30 -2.75 13.91
N ASP A 323 9.55 -2.37 14.13
CA ASP A 323 9.92 -1.05 14.64
C ASP A 323 9.73 0.07 13.62
N TRP A 324 9.75 -0.23 12.33
CA TRP A 324 9.44 0.75 11.28
C TRP A 324 8.00 1.30 11.36
N LEU A 325 7.05 0.61 11.99
CA LEU A 325 5.71 1.17 12.30
C LEU A 325 5.77 2.29 13.32
N TYR A 326 6.77 2.25 14.21
CA TYR A 326 6.97 3.23 15.27
C TYR A 326 7.82 4.42 14.80
N HIS A 327 8.57 4.28 13.71
CA HIS A 327 9.38 5.39 13.16
C HIS A 327 8.55 6.47 12.45
N LEU A 328 7.26 6.21 12.23
CA LEU A 328 6.30 7.20 11.76
C LEU A 328 6.08 8.29 12.83
N PRO A 329 5.98 9.58 12.43
CA PRO A 329 5.75 10.67 13.38
C PRO A 329 4.56 10.42 14.31
N ASP A 330 4.74 10.72 15.59
CA ASP A 330 3.72 10.63 16.66
C ASP A 330 3.10 9.24 16.93
N HIS A 331 3.64 8.16 16.35
CA HIS A 331 3.16 6.80 16.61
C HIS A 331 3.74 6.24 17.92
N THR A 332 2.93 5.47 18.64
CA THR A 332 3.35 4.80 19.88
C THR A 332 2.75 3.41 20.00
N PHE A 333 3.38 2.57 20.82
CA PHE A 333 2.84 1.26 21.17
C PHE A 333 1.72 1.40 22.20
N VAL A 334 0.54 0.89 21.86
CA VAL A 334 -0.63 0.90 22.74
C VAL A 334 -1.00 -0.53 23.14
N LYS A 335 -1.03 -0.78 24.45
CA LYS A 335 -1.40 -2.09 24.99
C LYS A 335 -2.90 -2.30 24.82
N VAL A 336 -3.27 -3.47 24.29
CA VAL A 336 -4.68 -3.90 24.23
C VAL A 336 -5.15 -4.34 25.62
N LYS A 337 -6.38 -3.97 25.99
CA LYS A 337 -7.05 -4.40 27.23
C LYS A 337 -7.58 -5.84 27.11
N SER A 338 -6.68 -6.80 26.90
CA SER A 338 -7.04 -8.22 26.73
C SER A 338 -7.69 -8.84 27.97
N GLU A 339 -7.56 -8.20 29.14
CA GLU A 339 -8.26 -8.56 30.38
C GLU A 339 -9.79 -8.43 30.33
N LEU A 340 -10.34 -7.79 29.30
CA LEU A 340 -11.78 -7.71 29.07
C LEU A 340 -12.36 -8.97 28.40
N LEU A 341 -11.49 -9.90 27.97
CA LEU A 341 -11.87 -11.12 27.25
C LEU A 341 -11.73 -12.34 28.15
N GLU A 342 -12.63 -13.29 27.98
CA GLU A 342 -12.50 -14.63 28.54
C GLU A 342 -11.50 -15.49 27.73
N LYS A 343 -10.92 -16.50 28.38
CA LYS A 343 -9.83 -17.29 27.76
C LYS A 343 -10.25 -18.06 26.51
N ASP A 344 -11.50 -18.48 26.43
CA ASP A 344 -12.09 -19.24 25.34
C ASP A 344 -12.52 -18.38 24.14
N GLN A 345 -12.48 -17.05 24.27
CA GLN A 345 -12.70 -16.13 23.15
C GLN A 345 -11.48 -16.01 22.22
N PHE A 346 -10.30 -16.47 22.64
CA PHE A 346 -9.10 -16.36 21.82
C PHE A 346 -9.05 -17.45 20.74
N PRO A 347 -8.50 -17.14 19.54
CA PRO A 347 -7.90 -15.87 19.16
C PRO A 347 -8.93 -14.78 18.83
N VAL A 348 -8.50 -13.52 18.94
CA VAL A 348 -9.31 -12.34 18.60
C VAL A 348 -8.58 -11.43 17.61
N LEU A 349 -9.34 -10.79 16.73
CA LEU A 349 -8.86 -9.67 15.92
C LEU A 349 -9.15 -8.36 16.65
N VAL A 350 -8.12 -7.53 16.83
CA VAL A 350 -8.20 -6.23 17.47
C VAL A 350 -8.08 -5.16 16.39
N LYS A 351 -9.06 -4.26 16.31
CA LYS A 351 -9.14 -3.19 15.31
C LYS A 351 -9.31 -1.86 16.02
N ALA A 352 -8.53 -0.86 15.65
CA ALA A 352 -8.62 0.49 16.22
C ALA A 352 -9.14 1.50 15.19
N TYR A 353 -10.33 2.04 15.43
CA TYR A 353 -10.98 3.02 14.54
C TYR A 353 -10.92 4.41 15.17
N PRO A 354 -10.55 5.46 14.43
CA PRO A 354 -10.68 6.83 14.92
C PRO A 354 -12.13 7.16 15.26
N VAL A 355 -12.35 7.85 16.38
CA VAL A 355 -13.69 8.30 16.76
C VAL A 355 -14.23 9.29 15.73
N GLY A 356 -15.48 9.07 15.29
CA GLY A 356 -16.16 9.91 14.30
C GLY A 356 -16.24 9.28 12.91
N GLU A 357 -15.49 8.21 12.66
CA GLU A 357 -15.56 7.47 11.42
C GLU A 357 -16.70 6.44 11.41
N VAL A 358 -17.21 6.15 10.22
CA VAL A 358 -18.28 5.18 10.02
C VAL A 358 -17.80 3.75 10.31
N PRO A 359 -18.70 2.82 10.71
CA PRO A 359 -18.33 1.43 10.99
C PRO A 359 -17.60 0.71 9.84
N GLU A 360 -17.86 1.12 8.60
CA GLU A 360 -17.24 0.58 7.38
C GLU A 360 -15.83 1.13 7.12
N ALA A 361 -15.33 2.08 7.90
CA ALA A 361 -14.01 2.68 7.69
C ALA A 361 -12.88 1.67 7.90
N MET A 362 -11.77 1.83 7.17
CA MET A 362 -10.58 1.02 7.43
C MET A 362 -9.94 1.38 8.79
N PRO A 363 -9.69 0.42 9.71
CA PRO A 363 -9.01 0.70 10.97
C PRO A 363 -7.61 1.29 10.75
N MET A 364 -7.14 2.11 11.71
CA MET A 364 -5.77 2.63 11.70
C MET A 364 -4.73 1.53 11.90
N ASP A 365 -5.08 0.49 12.66
CA ASP A 365 -4.25 -0.67 12.88
C ASP A 365 -5.12 -1.90 13.20
N ILE A 366 -4.62 -3.07 12.81
CA ILE A 366 -5.25 -4.37 13.01
C ILE A 366 -4.19 -5.35 13.47
N ILE A 367 -4.48 -6.08 14.55
CA ILE A 367 -3.66 -7.21 15.01
C ILE A 367 -4.52 -8.42 15.36
N GLU A 368 -3.94 -9.60 15.29
CA GLU A 368 -4.47 -10.79 15.94
C GLU A 368 -3.76 -11.03 17.27
N LEU A 369 -4.53 -11.26 18.34
CA LEU A 369 -4.03 -11.81 19.60
C LEU A 369 -4.37 -13.30 19.66
N SER A 370 -3.34 -14.15 19.72
CA SER A 370 -3.55 -15.60 19.65
C SER A 370 -3.94 -16.22 20.99
N THR A 371 -3.56 -15.58 22.12
CA THR A 371 -3.85 -16.07 23.48
C THR A 371 -4.02 -14.89 24.46
N PRO A 372 -4.58 -15.10 25.67
CA PRO A 372 -4.66 -14.05 26.70
C PRO A 372 -3.32 -13.43 27.09
N ASN A 373 -2.22 -14.17 26.93
CA ASN A 373 -0.86 -13.73 27.26
C ASN A 373 -0.11 -13.16 26.05
N ASP A 374 -0.75 -13.08 24.87
CA ASP A 374 -0.16 -12.44 23.71
C ASP A 374 0.04 -10.95 24.00
N ASN A 375 1.29 -10.52 23.91
CA ASN A 375 1.72 -9.17 24.27
C ASN A 375 2.03 -8.34 23.02
N THR A 376 1.25 -8.56 21.96
CA THR A 376 1.25 -7.77 20.72
C THR A 376 0.49 -6.46 20.93
N TYR A 377 1.10 -5.35 20.54
CA TYR A 377 0.56 -4.00 20.77
C TYR A 377 0.01 -3.45 19.47
N LEU A 378 -0.99 -2.58 19.58
CA LEU A 378 -1.37 -1.69 18.49
C LEU A 378 -0.28 -0.62 18.32
N VAL A 379 -0.10 -0.09 17.12
CA VAL A 379 0.77 1.05 16.83
C VAL A 379 -0.09 2.18 16.27
N LEU A 380 -0.32 3.21 17.09
CA LEU A 380 -1.30 4.26 16.81
C LEU A 380 -0.67 5.64 17.03
N LYS A 381 -1.15 6.63 16.28
CA LYS A 381 -0.93 8.04 16.59
C LYS A 381 -1.77 8.44 17.82
N LYS A 382 -1.34 9.48 18.54
CA LYS A 382 -2.15 10.13 19.58
C LYS A 382 -3.54 10.49 19.06
N GLY A 383 -4.58 10.20 19.84
CA GLY A 383 -5.95 10.40 19.42
C GLY A 383 -6.97 9.65 20.26
N LYS A 384 -8.21 9.64 19.76
CA LYS A 384 -9.36 8.95 20.32
C LYS A 384 -9.79 7.83 19.38
N TYR A 385 -9.96 6.63 19.93
CA TYR A 385 -10.24 5.42 19.18
C TYR A 385 -11.37 4.63 19.82
N ARG A 386 -12.25 4.07 18.99
CA ARG A 386 -13.06 2.89 19.33
C ARG A 386 -12.21 1.67 19.01
N VAL A 387 -11.90 0.85 20.01
CA VAL A 387 -11.20 -0.42 19.82
C VAL A 387 -12.21 -1.54 19.86
N GLU A 388 -12.25 -2.35 18.80
CA GLU A 388 -13.08 -3.55 18.70
C GLU A 388 -12.19 -4.79 18.80
N MET A 389 -12.56 -5.73 19.68
CA MET A 389 -11.99 -7.07 19.74
C MET A 389 -13.05 -8.06 19.30
N VAL A 390 -12.80 -8.78 18.21
CA VAL A 390 -13.76 -9.68 17.58
C VAL A 390 -13.21 -11.11 17.61
N ASP A 391 -13.97 -12.02 18.20
CA ASP A 391 -13.62 -13.44 18.24
C ASP A 391 -14.08 -14.20 16.99
N ARG A 392 -13.86 -15.52 16.97
CA ARG A 392 -14.26 -16.39 15.85
C ARG A 392 -15.76 -16.52 15.67
N ALA A 393 -16.54 -16.39 16.74
CA ALA A 393 -17.98 -16.44 16.67
C ALA A 393 -18.57 -15.13 16.13
N GLY A 394 -17.75 -14.08 16.04
CA GLY A 394 -18.15 -12.73 15.65
C GLY A 394 -18.65 -11.92 16.84
N GLU A 395 -18.47 -12.41 18.07
CA GLU A 395 -18.80 -11.64 19.27
C GLU A 395 -17.80 -10.49 19.42
N VAL A 396 -18.33 -9.31 19.76
CA VAL A 396 -17.56 -8.07 19.81
C VAL A 396 -17.49 -7.57 21.24
N VAL A 397 -16.28 -7.34 21.73
CA VAL A 397 -16.00 -6.55 22.92
C VAL A 397 -15.36 -5.24 22.48
N GLU A 398 -16.00 -4.12 22.81
CA GLU A 398 -15.52 -2.78 22.45
C GLU A 398 -15.15 -1.95 23.67
N TYR A 399 -14.19 -1.04 23.50
CA TYR A 399 -13.86 -0.03 24.50
C TYR A 399 -13.29 1.24 23.85
N ASP A 400 -13.49 2.36 24.54
CA ASP A 400 -12.87 3.63 24.16
C ASP A 400 -11.41 3.69 24.65
N LEU A 401 -10.56 4.22 23.76
CA LEU A 401 -9.14 4.46 23.99
C LEU A 401 -8.82 5.92 23.65
N GLU A 402 -8.26 6.65 24.61
CA GLU A 402 -7.76 8.01 24.41
C GLU A 402 -6.37 8.14 25.01
N PHE A 403 -5.44 8.72 24.25
CA PHE A 403 -4.11 9.05 24.75
C PHE A 403 -3.55 10.26 24.01
N ASN A 404 -2.81 11.10 24.75
CA ASN A 404 -2.31 12.41 24.31
C ASN A 404 -0.80 12.50 24.21
#